data_AF-A0A7S1ZFV4-F1
#
_entry.id   AF-A0A7S1ZFV4-F1
#
_cell.length_a   1.000
_cell.length_b   1.000
_cell.length_c   1.000
_cell.angle_alpha   90.00
_cell.angle_beta   90.00
_cell.angle_gamma   90.00
#
_symmetry.space_group_name_H-M   'P 1'
#
loop_
_entity.id
_entity.type
_entity.pdbx_description
1 polymer ?
#
loop_
_entity_poly.entity_id
_entity_poly.type
_entity_poly.pdbx_seq_one_letter_code
_entity_poly.pdbx_strand_id
1 'polypeptide(L)'
;STSETPGGGGGGAGGGFQGGGGAGGGYRRGGGRYRPGDWRCPSCNDVVWASRDACRCGEPKPENPVDAFETRPEPEVRPGDWTCPGCNRNVFARNSPCRCGERKPVE
;
A
#
# COMPACT_ATOMS: atom_id res chain seq x y z
N SER A 1 48.97 -17.74 48.78
CA SER A 1 48.63 -17.85 47.36
C SER A 1 48.98 -16.55 46.66
N THR A 2 50.04 -16.63 45.84
CA THR A 2 50.38 -15.83 44.63
C THR A 2 49.60 -14.51 44.42
N SER A 3 50.19 -13.33 44.60
CA SER A 3 51.16 -12.63 43.72
C SER A 3 50.60 -12.22 42.34
N GLU A 4 49.96 -11.06 42.36
CA GLU A 4 49.87 -9.96 41.38
C GLU A 4 50.55 -10.14 40.00
N THR A 5 49.85 -9.79 38.93
CA THR A 5 50.39 -9.58 37.58
C THR A 5 49.91 -8.23 37.03
N PRO A 6 50.81 -7.35 36.54
CA PRO A 6 50.45 -6.16 35.78
C PRO A 6 50.71 -6.34 34.27
N GLY A 7 49.89 -5.68 33.44
CA GLY A 7 50.07 -5.52 31.99
C GLY A 7 48.74 -5.11 31.37
N GLY A 8 48.48 -3.84 31.03
CA GLY A 8 49.08 -3.11 29.90
C GLY A 8 48.36 -3.55 28.61
N GLY A 9 47.67 -2.75 27.80
CA GLY A 9 47.63 -1.32 27.55
C GLY A 9 47.34 -1.16 26.04
N GLY A 10 46.54 -0.16 25.65
CA GLY A 10 46.28 0.20 24.25
C GLY A 10 44.83 -0.10 23.83
N GLY A 11 44.05 0.81 23.27
CA GLY A 11 44.32 2.13 22.71
C GLY A 11 43.16 2.37 21.75
N GLY A 12 42.11 3.05 22.23
CA GLY A 12 40.93 3.35 21.43
C GLY A 12 41.26 4.44 20.41
N ALA A 13 41.05 4.14 19.13
CA ALA A 13 41.09 5.14 18.07
C ALA A 13 40.05 4.80 16.98
N GLY A 14 39.08 5.71 16.86
CA GLY A 14 38.80 6.34 15.57
C GLY A 14 37.77 5.70 14.65
N GLY A 15 36.69 6.46 14.42
CA GLY A 15 36.21 6.75 13.07
C GLY A 15 34.98 5.96 12.61
N GLY A 16 33.90 6.70 12.33
CA GLY A 16 32.74 6.13 11.63
C GLY A 16 31.46 6.94 11.75
N PHE A 17 31.48 8.21 11.36
CA PHE A 17 30.27 8.95 11.03
C PHE A 17 29.65 8.31 9.78
N GLN A 18 28.49 7.67 9.91
CA GLN A 18 27.57 7.55 8.78
C GLN A 18 26.21 8.08 9.23
N GLY A 19 26.08 9.40 9.12
CA GLY A 19 24.79 9.99 8.82
C GLY A 19 24.35 9.51 7.44
N GLY A 20 23.13 9.01 7.37
CA GLY A 20 22.43 8.68 6.13
C GLY A 20 20.95 8.95 6.35
N GLY A 21 20.56 10.21 6.14
CA GLY A 21 19.17 10.63 6.19
C GLY A 21 18.34 9.91 5.13
N GLY A 22 17.14 9.52 5.53
CA GLY A 22 16.07 9.07 4.65
C GLY A 22 14.75 9.60 5.18
N ALA A 23 14.57 10.91 5.10
CA ALA A 23 13.24 11.50 5.15
C ALA A 23 12.49 11.07 3.88
N GLY A 24 11.37 10.37 4.02
CA GLY A 24 10.53 10.09 2.87
C GLY A 24 9.38 9.13 3.16
N GLY A 25 8.20 9.68 3.41
CA GLY A 25 6.94 8.98 3.16
C GLY A 25 6.18 8.54 4.40
N GLY A 26 5.50 9.48 5.06
CA GLY A 26 4.45 9.15 6.01
C GLY A 26 3.31 8.40 5.35
N TYR A 27 3.23 7.09 5.53
CA TYR A 27 2.06 6.28 5.17
C TYR A 27 1.04 6.28 6.33
N ARG A 28 0.60 7.46 6.73
CA ARG A 28 -0.63 7.60 7.52
C ARG A 28 -1.73 8.13 6.60
N ARG A 29 -2.34 7.24 5.81
CA ARG A 29 -3.77 7.30 5.40
C ARG A 29 -4.14 6.13 4.48
N GLY A 30 -5.15 5.36 4.89
CA GLY A 30 -6.00 4.58 3.97
C GLY A 30 -5.63 3.10 3.85
N GLY A 31 -6.49 2.24 4.41
CA GLY A 31 -6.32 0.79 4.38
C GLY A 31 -6.45 0.20 2.97
N GLY A 32 -5.33 -0.16 2.37
CA GLY A 32 -5.25 -1.02 1.20
C GLY A 32 -4.56 -2.31 1.59
N ARG A 33 -5.18 -3.46 1.28
CA ARG A 33 -4.61 -4.80 1.54
C ARG A 33 -3.46 -5.17 0.59
N TYR A 34 -2.83 -4.19 -0.06
CA TYR A 34 -1.88 -4.39 -1.16
C TYR A 34 -0.60 -3.59 -0.91
N ARG A 35 0.55 -4.22 -1.09
CA ARG A 35 1.89 -3.60 -1.04
C ARG A 35 2.46 -3.47 -2.46
N PRO A 36 3.33 -2.50 -2.72
CA PRO A 36 4.09 -2.45 -3.97
C PRO A 36 4.80 -3.79 -4.22
N GLY A 37 4.66 -4.33 -5.44
CA GLY A 37 5.19 -5.63 -5.82
C GLY A 37 4.28 -6.83 -5.53
N ASP A 38 3.21 -6.66 -4.73
CA ASP A 38 2.17 -7.69 -4.66
C ASP A 38 1.49 -7.76 -6.03
N TRP A 39 1.30 -8.96 -6.56
CA TRP A 39 0.77 -9.18 -7.90
C TRP A 39 -0.62 -9.82 -7.83
N ARG A 40 -1.47 -9.52 -8.81
CA ARG A 40 -2.81 -10.11 -8.90
C ARG A 40 -2.77 -11.33 -9.81
N CYS A 41 -3.29 -12.44 -9.32
CA CYS A 41 -3.39 -13.68 -10.10
C CYS A 41 -4.41 -13.51 -11.24
N PRO A 42 -4.04 -13.80 -12.51
CA PRO A 42 -4.96 -13.68 -13.64
C PRO A 42 -6.07 -14.74 -13.61
N SER A 43 -5.81 -15.90 -13.01
CA SER A 43 -6.77 -17.01 -12.98
C SER A 43 -7.85 -16.86 -11.90
N CYS A 44 -7.51 -16.44 -10.68
CA CYS A 44 -8.47 -16.36 -9.57
C CYS A 44 -8.69 -14.94 -9.03
N ASN A 45 -8.00 -13.94 -9.58
CA ASN A 45 -8.13 -12.54 -9.20
C ASN A 45 -7.75 -12.24 -7.73
N ASP A 46 -7.12 -13.21 -7.05
CA ASP A 46 -6.55 -13.01 -5.71
C ASP A 46 -5.24 -12.25 -5.79
N VAL A 47 -4.91 -11.57 -4.69
CA VAL A 47 -3.62 -10.89 -4.56
C VAL A 47 -2.61 -11.81 -3.88
N VAL A 48 -1.48 -11.94 -4.54
CA VAL A 48 -0.35 -12.77 -4.15
C VAL A 48 0.79 -11.87 -3.71
N TRP A 49 1.43 -12.23 -2.60
CA TRP A 49 2.56 -11.45 -2.09
C TRP A 49 3.71 -11.40 -3.07
N ALA A 50 4.40 -10.26 -3.11
CA ALA A 50 5.55 -10.01 -3.98
C ALA A 50 6.63 -11.11 -3.93
N SER A 51 6.80 -11.72 -2.75
CA SER A 51 7.77 -12.78 -2.47
C SER A 51 7.38 -14.17 -2.97
N ARG A 52 6.18 -14.33 -3.56
CA ARG A 52 5.72 -15.61 -4.07
C ARG A 52 5.75 -15.65 -5.59
N ASP A 53 6.28 -16.75 -6.10
CA ASP A 53 6.34 -17.05 -7.53
C ASP A 53 5.15 -17.85 -8.04
N ALA A 54 4.18 -18.17 -7.17
CA ALA A 54 2.94 -18.84 -7.53
C ALA A 54 1.77 -18.43 -6.62
N CYS A 55 0.57 -18.41 -7.20
CA CYS A 55 -0.68 -18.20 -6.52
C CYS A 55 -1.12 -19.45 -5.75
N ARG A 56 -2.01 -19.27 -4.77
CA ARG A 56 -2.64 -20.37 -4.03
C ARG A 56 -3.46 -21.31 -4.93
N CYS A 57 -3.98 -20.82 -6.06
CA CYS A 57 -4.67 -21.65 -7.04
C CYS A 57 -3.73 -22.51 -7.91
N GLY A 58 -2.41 -22.32 -7.80
CA GLY A 58 -1.39 -23.04 -8.57
C GLY A 58 -0.86 -22.27 -9.78
N GLU A 59 -1.43 -21.10 -10.11
CA GLU A 59 -0.96 -20.28 -11.23
C GLU A 59 0.43 -19.68 -10.94
N PRO A 60 1.45 -19.86 -11.79
CA PRO A 60 2.75 -19.20 -11.64
C PRO A 60 2.65 -17.69 -11.81
N LYS A 61 3.62 -16.98 -11.24
CA LYS A 61 3.78 -15.53 -11.44
C LYS A 61 4.07 -15.28 -12.93
N PRO A 62 3.26 -14.46 -13.62
CA PRO A 62 3.50 -14.14 -15.01
C PRO A 62 4.78 -13.29 -15.16
N GLU A 63 5.38 -13.29 -16.35
CA GLU A 63 6.58 -12.50 -16.67
C GLU A 63 6.37 -10.99 -16.45
N ASN A 64 5.15 -10.51 -16.70
CA ASN A 64 4.71 -9.13 -16.52
C ASN A 64 3.54 -9.11 -15.52
N PRO A 65 3.83 -9.25 -14.21
CA PRO A 65 2.79 -9.27 -13.19
C PRO A 65 2.15 -7.88 -13.08
N VAL A 66 0.82 -7.84 -13.18
CA VAL A 66 0.09 -6.62 -12.88
C VAL A 66 0.17 -6.37 -11.38
N ASP A 67 0.65 -5.19 -11.01
CA ASP A 67 0.68 -4.78 -9.62
C ASP A 67 -0.77 -4.77 -9.08
N ALA A 68 -0.95 -5.39 -7.91
CA ALA A 68 -2.22 -5.43 -7.21
C ALA A 68 -2.72 -4.03 -6.82
N PHE A 69 -1.80 -3.05 -6.79
CA PHE A 69 -2.11 -1.65 -6.56
C PHE A 69 -2.70 -0.95 -7.80
N GLU A 70 -2.26 -1.31 -9.01
CA GLU A 70 -2.77 -0.73 -10.26
C GLU A 70 -4.11 -1.34 -10.67
N THR A 71 -4.32 -2.61 -10.34
CA THR A 71 -5.61 -3.31 -10.51
C THR A 71 -6.54 -3.13 -9.31
N ARG A 72 -6.52 -1.94 -8.67
CA ARG A 72 -7.65 -1.56 -7.84
C ARG A 72 -8.87 -1.65 -8.76
N PRO A 73 -9.91 -2.45 -8.42
CA PRO A 73 -11.14 -2.37 -9.17
C PRO A 73 -11.49 -0.88 -9.19
N GLU A 74 -11.78 -0.34 -10.37
CA GLU A 74 -12.27 1.02 -10.47
C GLU A 74 -13.32 1.20 -9.37
N PRO A 75 -13.36 2.34 -8.68
CA PRO A 75 -14.41 2.57 -7.70
C PRO A 75 -15.73 2.51 -8.46
N GLU A 76 -16.33 1.32 -8.52
CA GLU A 76 -17.55 1.04 -9.23
C GLU A 76 -18.57 1.99 -8.64
N VAL A 77 -19.03 2.96 -9.45
CA VAL A 77 -20.21 3.74 -9.11
C VAL A 77 -21.30 2.69 -8.96
N ARG A 78 -21.69 2.43 -7.71
CA ARG A 78 -22.59 1.32 -7.41
C ARG A 78 -23.90 1.56 -8.15
N PRO A 79 -24.56 0.51 -8.66
CA PRO A 79 -25.88 0.66 -9.25
C PRO A 79 -26.81 1.46 -8.32
N GLY A 80 -27.34 2.57 -8.82
CA GLY A 80 -28.21 3.50 -8.09
C GLY A 80 -27.50 4.71 -7.46
N ASP A 81 -26.18 4.67 -7.30
CA ASP A 81 -25.38 5.87 -7.02
C ASP A 81 -25.47 6.81 -8.24
N TRP A 82 -25.49 8.11 -7.99
CA TRP A 82 -25.71 9.12 -9.02
C TRP A 82 -24.64 10.19 -8.96
N THR A 83 -24.24 10.70 -10.12
CA THR A 83 -23.28 11.79 -10.22
C THR A 83 -24.01 13.12 -10.13
N CYS A 84 -23.63 13.95 -9.17
CA CYS A 84 -24.25 15.25 -8.98
C CYS A 84 -23.89 16.21 -10.13
N PRO A 85 -24.85 16.77 -10.89
CA PRO A 85 -24.55 17.66 -12.01
C PRO A 85 -23.97 19.01 -11.58
N GLY A 86 -24.25 19.48 -10.36
CA GLY A 86 -23.74 20.76 -9.86
C GLY A 86 -22.29 20.73 -9.34
N CYS A 87 -21.78 19.57 -8.92
CA CYS A 87 -20.44 19.48 -8.32
C CYS A 87 -19.62 18.25 -8.73
N ASN A 88 -20.12 17.47 -9.69
CA ASN A 88 -19.51 16.27 -10.28
C ASN A 88 -19.01 15.23 -9.27
N ARG A 89 -19.67 15.15 -8.11
CA ARG A 89 -19.35 14.18 -7.06
C ARG A 89 -20.27 12.97 -7.15
N ASN A 90 -19.73 11.77 -6.94
CA ASN A 90 -20.53 10.57 -6.72
C ASN A 90 -21.35 10.68 -5.41
N VAL A 91 -22.67 10.49 -5.51
CA VAL A 91 -23.60 10.54 -4.40
C VAL A 91 -24.24 9.16 -4.24
N PHE A 92 -24.19 8.62 -3.02
CA PHE A 92 -24.79 7.31 -2.73
C PHE A 92 -26.28 7.28 -3.06
N ALA A 93 -26.76 6.15 -3.59
CA ALA A 93 -28.14 5.95 -4.05
C ALA A 93 -29.22 6.39 -3.05
N ARG A 94 -28.95 6.14 -1.76
CA ARG A 94 -29.85 6.44 -0.63
C ARG A 94 -29.89 7.92 -0.24
N ASN A 95 -28.99 8.74 -0.77
CA ASN A 95 -28.90 10.16 -0.42
C ASN A 95 -29.64 11.01 -1.45
N SER A 96 -30.54 11.85 -0.96
CA SER A 96 -31.18 12.94 -1.71
C SER A 96 -31.58 14.03 -0.71
N PRO A 97 -31.11 15.29 -0.84
CA PRO A 97 -30.27 15.87 -1.90
C PRO A 97 -28.76 15.59 -1.76
N CYS A 98 -27.96 16.02 -2.76
CA CYS A 98 -26.50 16.09 -2.69
C CYS A 98 -26.06 17.05 -1.58
N ARG A 99 -24.83 16.88 -1.05
CA ARG A 99 -24.24 17.80 -0.07
C ARG A 99 -24.10 19.25 -0.58
N CYS A 100 -24.07 19.47 -1.89
CA CYS A 100 -24.07 20.81 -2.46
C CYS A 100 -25.47 21.42 -2.63
N GLY A 101 -26.54 20.70 -2.26
CA GLY A 101 -27.93 21.14 -2.37
C GLY A 101 -28.66 20.62 -3.61
N GLU A 102 -27.92 20.17 -4.64
CA GLU A 102 -28.51 19.64 -5.88
C GLU A 102 -29.38 18.41 -5.63
N ARG A 103 -30.50 18.28 -6.33
CA ARG A 103 -31.40 17.13 -6.17
C ARG A 103 -30.93 15.94 -7.00
N LYS A 104 -31.32 14.73 -6.59
CA LYS A 104 -31.12 13.54 -7.41
C LYS A 104 -31.89 13.73 -8.73
N PRO A 105 -31.24 13.57 -9.90
CA PRO A 105 -31.94 13.57 -11.18
C PRO A 105 -32.98 12.45 -11.18
N VAL A 106 -34.20 12.79 -11.56
CA VAL A 106 -35.23 11.82 -11.93
C VAL A 106 -34.96 11.43 -13.37
N GLU A 107 -34.50 10.21 -13.58
CA GLU A 107 -34.53 9.54 -14.89
C GLU A 107 -35.95 9.11 -15.24
#